data_AF-D5T594-F1
#
_entry.id   AF-D5T594-F1
#
_cell.length_a   1.000
_cell.length_b   1.000
_cell.length_c   1.000
_cell.angle_alpha   90.00
_cell.angle_beta   90.00
_cell.angle_gamma   90.00
#
_symmetry.space_group_name_H-M   'P 1'
#
loop_
_entity.id
_entity.type
_entity.pdbx_description
1 polymer ?
#
loop_
_entity_poly.entity_id
_entity_poly.type
_entity_poly.pdbx_seq_one_letter_code
_entity_poly.pdbx_strand_id
1 'polypeptide(L)'
;MKKRGLWWIFGPVLVAFILVGALFLAPFSLNHITKKDVREASVSFSKNVFKGEAVKTAAFNDHSKRYVPFFGSSELLRLDSMHPAILAEKYHRNYQPFLLGQAGTESLTHYLSMQEMTPALHKKQAVFIVSQQWFTKKDSKLSFPEFYSPLQTADWLRHIKKITPTDRFMARRLLQQSQIKDNELYAKMITKISHNKPLSKTDRKVLAVRHRMLLREDQLFSSFSKSSNWSKRVEPALKKLPEQDDNNELTRQATSVGKKQTSNNRFQIKNSFYSYRVKLRLKQLAGSQRDFDYRQSDEYADFQAVLAEICKTTYGCSVYYPTC
;
A
#
# COMPACT_ATOMS: atom_id res chain seq x y z
N MET A 1 -58.28 15.77 -9.29
CA MET A 1 -56.86 15.36 -9.32
C MET A 1 -56.38 15.13 -7.89
N LYS A 2 -56.16 13.87 -7.46
CA LYS A 2 -55.65 13.56 -6.12
C LYS A 2 -54.24 14.17 -5.97
N LYS A 3 -54.09 15.14 -5.07
CA LYS A 3 -52.78 15.65 -4.63
C LYS A 3 -52.01 14.47 -4.05
N ARG A 4 -51.13 13.84 -4.82
CA ARG A 4 -50.18 12.85 -4.29
C ARG A 4 -49.31 13.63 -3.31
N GLY A 5 -49.52 13.37 -2.01
CA GLY A 5 -48.83 14.08 -0.94
C GLY A 5 -47.32 13.96 -1.12
N LEU A 6 -46.59 15.01 -0.78
CA LEU A 6 -45.13 15.14 -0.91
C LEU A 6 -44.37 13.90 -0.36
N TRP A 7 -44.93 13.22 0.64
CA TRP A 7 -44.44 11.96 1.21
C TRP A 7 -44.38 10.78 0.22
N TRP A 8 -45.30 10.65 -0.74
CA TRP A 8 -45.25 9.56 -1.73
C TRP A 8 -44.13 9.75 -2.76
N ILE A 9 -43.59 10.97 -2.88
CA ILE A 9 -42.50 11.30 -3.79
C ILE A 9 -41.17 11.30 -3.02
N PHE A 10 -41.11 11.94 -1.84
CA PHE A 10 -39.87 12.12 -1.07
C PHE A 10 -39.71 11.13 0.08
N GLY A 11 -40.77 10.51 0.57
CA GLY A 11 -40.74 9.51 1.63
C GLY A 11 -39.85 8.31 1.28
N PRO A 12 -39.99 7.68 0.10
CA PRO A 12 -39.09 6.60 -0.32
C PRO A 12 -37.62 7.02 -0.38
N VAL A 13 -37.33 8.26 -0.81
CA VAL A 13 -35.97 8.81 -0.87
C VAL A 13 -35.40 9.02 0.53
N LEU A 14 -36.18 9.59 1.45
CA LEU A 14 -35.80 9.78 2.85
C LEU A 14 -35.52 8.43 3.54
N VAL A 15 -36.42 7.46 3.35
CA VAL A 15 -36.26 6.09 3.88
C VAL A 15 -35.00 5.45 3.30
N ALA A 16 -34.72 5.61 2.00
CA ALA A 16 -33.48 5.10 1.41
C ALA A 16 -32.22 5.72 2.04
N PHE A 17 -32.20 7.05 2.26
CA PHE A 17 -31.09 7.70 2.97
C PHE A 17 -30.92 7.20 4.41
N ILE A 18 -32.02 6.98 5.13
CA ILE A 18 -32.00 6.42 6.49
C ILE A 18 -31.45 4.99 6.46
N LEU A 19 -31.89 4.15 5.52
CA LEU A 19 -31.43 2.77 5.38
C LEU A 19 -29.94 2.70 5.01
N VAL A 20 -29.48 3.56 4.10
CA VAL A 20 -28.04 3.68 3.77
C VAL A 20 -27.26 4.15 4.99
N GLY A 21 -27.73 5.18 5.70
CA GLY A 21 -27.12 5.65 6.93
C GLY A 21 -27.03 4.55 8.00
N ALA A 22 -28.11 3.78 8.17
CA ALA A 22 -28.16 2.64 9.08
C ALA A 22 -27.18 1.54 8.67
N LEU A 23 -27.06 1.23 7.37
CA LEU A 23 -26.10 0.25 6.85
C LEU A 23 -24.65 0.63 7.15
N PHE A 24 -24.27 1.90 6.93
CA PHE A 24 -22.92 2.40 7.22
C PHE A 24 -22.63 2.53 8.72
N LEU A 25 -23.65 2.53 9.58
CA LEU A 25 -23.50 2.59 11.04
C LEU A 25 -23.72 1.25 11.75
N ALA A 26 -24.26 0.26 11.04
CA ALA A 26 -24.63 -1.04 11.57
C ALA A 26 -23.44 -1.77 12.22
N PRO A 27 -23.67 -2.56 13.30
CA PRO A 27 -22.61 -3.23 14.03
C PRO A 27 -22.08 -4.51 13.36
N PHE A 28 -22.64 -4.97 12.24
CA PHE A 28 -22.23 -6.19 11.53
C PHE A 28 -21.31 -5.89 10.33
N SER A 29 -20.39 -6.81 10.05
CA SER A 29 -19.46 -6.72 8.91
C SER A 29 -20.17 -6.91 7.58
N LEU A 30 -19.83 -6.11 6.56
CA LEU A 30 -20.30 -6.28 5.18
C LEU A 30 -19.29 -7.06 4.32
N ASN A 31 -18.29 -7.66 4.98
CA ASN A 31 -17.11 -8.17 4.31
C ASN A 31 -17.40 -9.51 3.61
N HIS A 32 -17.57 -9.47 2.28
CA HIS A 32 -17.65 -10.65 1.41
C HIS A 32 -16.35 -10.80 0.60
N ILE A 33 -15.24 -11.05 1.29
CA ILE A 33 -13.94 -11.26 0.66
C ILE A 33 -13.63 -12.76 0.65
N THR A 34 -13.48 -13.32 -0.54
CA THR A 34 -13.14 -14.74 -0.75
C THR A 34 -11.63 -14.95 -0.77
N LYS A 35 -11.19 -16.21 -0.60
CA LYS A 35 -9.76 -16.58 -0.77
C LYS A 35 -9.24 -16.24 -2.18
N LYS A 36 -10.10 -16.30 -3.19
CA LYS A 36 -9.77 -15.91 -4.57
C LYS A 36 -9.51 -14.41 -4.66
N ASP A 37 -10.36 -13.60 -4.03
CA ASP A 37 -10.19 -12.13 -4.01
C ASP A 37 -8.88 -11.75 -3.32
N VAL A 38 -8.55 -12.38 -2.19
CA VAL A 38 -7.27 -12.18 -1.50
C VAL A 38 -6.09 -12.54 -2.40
N ARG A 39 -6.16 -13.69 -3.09
CA ARG A 39 -5.09 -14.15 -3.99
C ARG A 39 -4.89 -13.18 -5.15
N GLU A 40 -5.97 -12.75 -5.80
CA GLU A 40 -5.89 -11.77 -6.89
C GLU A 40 -5.39 -10.41 -6.37
N ALA A 41 -5.84 -9.99 -5.20
CA ALA A 41 -5.40 -8.75 -4.54
C ALA A 41 -3.90 -8.76 -4.22
N SER A 42 -3.34 -9.90 -3.81
CA SER A 42 -1.93 -10.04 -3.40
C SER A 42 -0.92 -9.64 -4.48
N VAL A 43 -1.32 -9.68 -5.76
CA VAL A 43 -0.51 -9.28 -6.93
C VAL A 43 -1.22 -8.22 -7.78
N SER A 44 -2.26 -7.57 -7.23
CA SER A 44 -3.12 -6.67 -8.01
C SER A 44 -2.47 -5.33 -8.31
N PHE A 45 -1.65 -4.82 -7.38
CA PHE A 45 -1.24 -3.42 -7.32
C PHE A 45 -2.44 -2.48 -7.45
N SER A 46 -3.52 -2.79 -6.74
CA SER A 46 -4.67 -1.91 -6.69
C SER A 46 -4.46 -0.79 -5.69
N LYS A 47 -4.74 0.45 -6.10
CA LYS A 47 -4.77 1.58 -5.17
C LYS A 47 -5.85 1.40 -4.10
N ASN A 48 -6.98 0.78 -4.43
CA ASN A 48 -8.06 0.53 -3.48
C ASN A 48 -7.63 -0.49 -2.41
N VAL A 49 -6.95 -1.57 -2.82
CA VAL A 49 -6.38 -2.55 -1.87
C VAL A 49 -5.29 -1.92 -1.02
N PHE A 50 -4.45 -1.06 -1.59
CA PHE A 50 -3.39 -0.36 -0.85
C PHE A 50 -3.95 0.60 0.22
N LYS A 51 -5.01 1.33 -0.14
CA LYS A 51 -5.71 2.35 0.69
C LYS A 51 -6.73 1.80 1.68
N GLY A 52 -6.99 0.50 1.61
CA GLY A 52 -8.14 -0.14 2.22
C GLY A 52 -7.76 -1.21 3.23
N GLU A 53 -8.57 -1.40 4.26
CA GLU A 53 -8.27 -2.29 5.38
C GLU A 53 -8.78 -3.71 5.13
N ALA A 54 -9.98 -3.87 4.56
CA ALA A 54 -10.76 -5.11 4.57
C ALA A 54 -10.03 -6.28 3.88
N VAL A 55 -9.47 -6.04 2.68
CA VAL A 55 -8.73 -7.06 1.93
C VAL A 55 -7.42 -7.41 2.62
N LYS A 56 -6.70 -6.42 3.16
CA LYS A 56 -5.47 -6.63 3.91
C LYS A 56 -5.74 -7.46 5.17
N THR A 57 -6.76 -7.09 5.94
CA THR A 57 -7.19 -7.83 7.14
C THR A 57 -7.62 -9.26 6.80
N ALA A 58 -8.38 -9.47 5.72
CA ALA A 58 -8.73 -10.81 5.25
C ALA A 58 -7.49 -11.63 4.87
N ALA A 59 -6.51 -11.02 4.19
CA ALA A 59 -5.27 -11.68 3.79
C ALA A 59 -4.43 -12.11 4.99
N PHE A 60 -4.16 -11.19 5.92
CA PHE A 60 -3.24 -11.47 7.01
C PHE A 60 -3.88 -12.34 8.09
N ASN A 61 -5.20 -12.42 8.19
CA ASN A 61 -5.90 -13.34 9.10
C ASN A 61 -6.28 -14.68 8.47
N ASP A 62 -5.87 -14.95 7.21
CA ASP A 62 -6.11 -16.25 6.58
C ASP A 62 -5.23 -17.35 7.23
N HIS A 63 -5.87 -18.27 7.94
CA HIS A 63 -5.19 -19.41 8.58
C HIS A 63 -4.77 -20.51 7.59
N SER A 64 -5.33 -20.52 6.37
CA SER A 64 -5.03 -21.52 5.35
C SER A 64 -3.86 -21.15 4.44
N LYS A 65 -3.53 -19.87 4.32
CA LYS A 65 -2.35 -19.40 3.57
C LYS A 65 -1.71 -18.23 4.29
N ARG A 66 -0.42 -18.35 4.60
CA ARG A 66 0.35 -17.30 5.27
C ARG A 66 0.72 -16.19 4.29
N TYR A 67 -0.04 -15.11 4.25
CA TYR A 67 0.34 -13.91 3.49
C TYR A 67 1.38 -13.09 4.27
N VAL A 68 2.45 -12.67 3.58
CA VAL A 68 3.52 -11.82 4.12
C VAL A 68 3.51 -10.50 3.37
N PRO A 69 3.40 -9.33 4.05
CA PRO A 69 3.43 -8.05 3.37
C PRO A 69 4.83 -7.77 2.79
N PHE A 70 4.85 -7.37 1.53
CA PHE A 70 6.04 -6.91 0.81
C PHE A 70 5.85 -5.45 0.48
N PHE A 71 6.46 -4.57 1.27
CA PHE A 71 6.45 -3.13 1.07
C PHE A 71 7.54 -2.73 0.09
N GLY A 72 7.22 -1.78 -0.79
CA GLY A 72 8.13 -1.31 -1.82
C GLY A 72 7.50 -0.23 -2.69
N SER A 73 7.99 -0.06 -3.90
CA SER A 73 7.46 0.87 -4.89
C SER A 73 7.26 0.20 -6.26
N SER A 74 7.81 0.80 -7.33
CA SER A 74 7.66 0.34 -8.71
C SER A 74 8.37 -0.98 -9.01
N GLU A 75 9.34 -1.38 -8.21
CA GLU A 75 10.08 -2.63 -8.36
C GLU A 75 9.19 -3.86 -8.20
N LEU A 76 8.16 -3.79 -7.35
CA LEU A 76 7.18 -4.86 -7.16
C LEU A 76 6.36 -5.12 -8.44
N LEU A 77 6.22 -4.14 -9.33
CA LEU A 77 5.43 -4.25 -10.58
C LEU A 77 6.11 -5.14 -11.63
N ARG A 78 7.39 -5.48 -11.42
CA ARG A 78 8.19 -6.33 -12.31
C ARG A 78 7.88 -7.82 -12.08
N LEU A 79 6.61 -8.20 -12.23
CA LEU A 79 6.16 -9.60 -12.22
C LEU A 79 6.73 -10.34 -13.44
N ASP A 80 7.90 -10.93 -13.26
CA ASP A 80 8.52 -11.92 -14.15
C ASP A 80 8.61 -13.29 -13.46
N SER A 81 9.18 -14.29 -14.12
CA SER A 81 9.27 -15.66 -13.60
C SER A 81 10.10 -15.77 -12.32
N MET A 82 11.06 -14.89 -12.09
CA MET A 82 11.93 -14.90 -10.91
C MET A 82 11.39 -14.03 -9.78
N HIS A 83 10.24 -13.39 -9.98
CA HIS A 83 9.63 -12.55 -8.97
C HIS A 83 9.21 -13.38 -7.73
N PRO A 84 9.41 -12.88 -6.49
CA PRO A 84 9.13 -13.65 -5.26
C PRO A 84 7.73 -14.26 -5.18
N ALA A 85 6.72 -13.53 -5.66
CA ALA A 85 5.33 -14.02 -5.69
C ALA A 85 5.13 -15.23 -6.61
N ILE A 86 5.91 -15.34 -7.68
CA ILE A 86 5.84 -16.45 -8.64
C ILE A 86 6.59 -17.66 -8.10
N LEU A 87 7.80 -17.46 -7.57
CA LEU A 87 8.58 -18.53 -6.95
C LEU A 87 7.83 -19.14 -5.76
N ALA A 88 7.23 -18.29 -4.91
CA ALA A 88 6.44 -18.75 -3.77
C ALA A 88 5.24 -19.61 -4.18
N GLU A 89 4.53 -19.23 -5.24
CA GLU A 89 3.39 -19.97 -5.75
C GLU A 89 3.81 -21.27 -6.47
N LYS A 90 4.84 -21.22 -7.33
CA LYS A 90 5.35 -22.36 -8.10
C LYS A 90 5.83 -23.49 -7.21
N TYR A 91 6.59 -23.16 -6.17
CA TYR A 91 7.24 -24.13 -5.30
C TYR A 91 6.49 -24.34 -3.98
N HIS A 92 5.21 -23.93 -3.92
CA HIS A 92 4.33 -24.12 -2.77
C HIS A 92 4.98 -23.73 -1.44
N ARG A 93 5.68 -22.60 -1.42
CA ARG A 93 6.36 -22.11 -0.21
C ARG A 93 5.32 -21.91 0.90
N ASN A 94 5.78 -21.99 2.15
CA ASN A 94 4.93 -21.79 3.33
C ASN A 94 4.46 -20.32 3.53
N TYR A 95 4.56 -19.48 2.50
CA TYR A 95 4.10 -18.11 2.49
C TYR A 95 3.73 -17.66 1.07
N GLN A 96 2.88 -16.64 0.98
CA GLN A 96 2.62 -15.90 -0.25
C GLN A 96 2.93 -14.41 -0.03
N PRO A 97 3.73 -13.77 -0.88
CA PRO A 97 3.87 -12.32 -0.87
C PRO A 97 2.53 -11.61 -1.12
N PHE A 98 2.22 -10.61 -0.29
CA PHE A 98 1.16 -9.64 -0.51
C PHE A 98 1.82 -8.30 -0.85
N LEU A 99 1.80 -7.92 -2.13
CA LEU A 99 2.60 -6.82 -2.65
C LEU A 99 1.92 -5.47 -2.37
N LEU A 100 2.61 -4.63 -1.58
CA LEU A 100 2.14 -3.32 -1.13
C LEU A 100 3.13 -2.25 -1.62
N GLY A 101 2.90 -1.76 -2.83
CA GLY A 101 3.74 -0.70 -3.39
C GLY A 101 3.53 -0.49 -4.88
N GLN A 102 3.75 0.75 -5.31
CA GLN A 102 3.71 1.20 -6.70
C GLN A 102 4.68 2.37 -6.90
N ALA A 103 4.84 2.85 -8.13
CA ALA A 103 5.58 4.08 -8.36
C ALA A 103 5.02 5.22 -7.50
N GLY A 104 5.88 5.85 -6.69
CA GLY A 104 5.52 6.95 -5.80
C GLY A 104 5.07 6.55 -4.38
N THR A 105 5.03 5.25 -4.04
CA THR A 105 4.86 4.84 -2.64
C THR A 105 6.20 4.84 -1.91
N GLU A 106 6.36 5.81 -1.01
CA GLU A 106 7.54 6.02 -0.16
C GLU A 106 7.18 5.80 1.32
N SER A 107 8.11 6.06 2.25
CA SER A 107 7.99 5.71 3.67
C SER A 107 6.79 6.35 4.37
N LEU A 108 6.50 7.64 4.13
CA LEU A 108 5.33 8.31 4.71
C LEU A 108 4.02 7.59 4.37
N THR A 109 3.87 7.18 3.11
CA THR A 109 2.71 6.45 2.61
C THR A 109 2.64 5.04 3.20
N HIS A 110 3.77 4.34 3.28
CA HIS A 110 3.84 3.01 3.89
C HIS A 110 3.53 3.04 5.38
N TYR A 111 4.06 4.02 6.12
CA TYR A 111 3.77 4.19 7.53
C TYR A 111 2.27 4.27 7.79
N LEU A 112 1.53 5.08 7.00
CA LEU A 112 0.08 5.17 7.10
C LEU A 112 -0.62 3.86 6.73
N SER A 113 -0.19 3.18 5.66
CA SER A 113 -0.76 1.90 5.23
C SER A 113 -0.60 0.79 6.27
N MET A 114 0.50 0.82 7.03
CA MET A 114 0.74 -0.11 8.14
C MET A 114 -0.23 0.09 9.31
N GLN A 115 -0.78 1.29 9.50
CA GLN A 115 -1.73 1.57 10.59
C GLN A 115 -3.01 0.74 10.42
N GLU A 116 -3.49 0.56 9.18
CA GLU A 116 -4.65 -0.30 8.87
C GLU A 116 -4.39 -1.79 9.13
N MET A 117 -3.13 -2.20 9.28
CA MET A 117 -2.75 -3.61 9.39
C MET A 117 -2.24 -3.96 10.79
N THR A 118 -2.20 -3.02 11.72
CA THR A 118 -1.48 -3.16 13.00
C THR A 118 -1.86 -4.42 13.80
N PRO A 119 -3.15 -4.75 14.03
CA PRO A 119 -3.50 -6.00 14.72
C PRO A 119 -3.10 -7.25 13.94
N ALA A 120 -3.22 -7.19 12.61
CA ALA A 120 -2.98 -8.33 11.74
C ALA A 120 -1.48 -8.56 11.48
N LEU A 121 -0.63 -7.55 11.64
CA LEU A 121 0.83 -7.64 11.55
C LEU A 121 1.50 -7.94 12.88
N HIS A 122 0.77 -7.82 14.00
CA HIS A 122 1.29 -8.14 15.31
C HIS A 122 1.94 -9.52 15.29
N LYS A 123 3.24 -9.57 15.61
CA LYS A 123 4.00 -10.82 15.71
C LYS A 123 4.14 -11.58 14.37
N LYS A 124 4.05 -10.89 13.23
CA LYS A 124 4.28 -11.47 11.89
C LYS A 124 5.55 -10.92 11.26
N GLN A 125 6.01 -11.59 10.21
CA GLN A 125 7.16 -11.16 9.41
C GLN A 125 6.69 -10.19 8.32
N ALA A 126 7.56 -9.26 7.94
CA ALA A 126 7.36 -8.35 6.83
C ALA A 126 8.65 -8.20 6.02
N VAL A 127 8.50 -7.91 4.73
CA VAL A 127 9.60 -7.55 3.82
C VAL A 127 9.45 -6.09 3.44
N PHE A 128 10.51 -5.30 3.57
CA PHE A 128 10.52 -3.90 3.18
C PHE A 128 11.69 -3.62 2.22
N ILE A 129 11.38 -3.21 1.00
CA ILE A 129 12.37 -2.85 -0.01
C ILE A 129 12.60 -1.34 0.04
N VAL A 130 13.84 -0.92 0.29
CA VAL A 130 14.22 0.49 0.42
C VAL A 130 14.94 0.93 -0.85
N SER A 131 14.32 1.81 -1.63
CA SER A 131 14.93 2.35 -2.86
C SER A 131 15.69 3.64 -2.57
N GLN A 132 16.96 3.68 -2.99
CA GLN A 132 17.83 4.87 -2.81
C GLN A 132 17.22 6.13 -3.45
N GLN A 133 16.48 5.96 -4.53
CA GLN A 133 15.85 7.04 -5.28
C GLN A 133 14.76 7.78 -4.49
N TRP A 134 14.29 7.26 -3.35
CA TRP A 134 13.37 7.97 -2.46
C TRP A 134 14.06 9.07 -1.66
N PHE A 135 15.38 8.93 -1.41
CA PHE A 135 16.14 9.78 -0.50
C PHE A 135 16.70 11.02 -1.19
N THR A 136 15.91 11.71 -2.01
CA THR A 136 16.37 12.94 -2.68
C THR A 136 16.26 14.16 -1.75
N LYS A 137 17.06 15.20 -2.01
CA LYS A 137 17.05 16.45 -1.22
C LYS A 137 15.72 17.20 -1.28
N LYS A 138 14.98 17.08 -2.38
CA LYS A 138 13.64 17.66 -2.50
C LYS A 138 12.61 16.62 -2.09
N ASP A 139 11.75 16.99 -1.17
CA ASP A 139 10.67 16.12 -0.72
C ASP A 139 9.68 15.84 -1.87
N SER A 140 9.71 14.64 -2.45
CA SER A 140 8.90 14.23 -3.59
C SER A 140 7.57 13.63 -3.18
N LYS A 141 6.87 14.19 -2.18
CA LYS A 141 5.50 13.74 -1.80
C LYS A 141 4.41 14.06 -2.83
N LEU A 142 4.79 14.31 -4.08
CA LEU A 142 3.89 14.54 -5.21
C LEU A 142 2.88 13.40 -5.40
N SER A 143 3.27 12.16 -5.08
CA SER A 143 2.41 10.98 -5.21
C SER A 143 1.64 10.63 -3.93
N PHE A 144 1.89 11.30 -2.79
CA PHE A 144 1.13 11.06 -1.56
C PHE A 144 -0.40 11.13 -1.74
N PRO A 145 -0.96 12.13 -2.47
CA PRO A 145 -2.41 12.20 -2.74
C PRO A 145 -2.98 10.93 -3.39
N GLU A 146 -2.18 10.29 -4.25
CA GLU A 146 -2.62 9.12 -5.01
C GLU A 146 -2.79 7.88 -4.14
N PHE A 147 -2.09 7.80 -3.01
CA PHE A 147 -2.04 6.63 -2.13
C PHE A 147 -2.61 6.90 -0.72
N TYR A 148 -2.90 8.15 -0.40
CA TYR A 148 -3.57 8.54 0.83
C TYR A 148 -5.02 8.04 0.91
N SER A 149 -5.40 7.60 2.11
CA SER A 149 -6.78 7.31 2.51
C SER A 149 -7.12 7.98 3.84
N PRO A 150 -8.31 8.59 3.98
CA PRO A 150 -8.83 9.04 5.27
C PRO A 150 -8.96 7.92 6.31
N LEU A 151 -9.13 6.67 5.88
CA LEU A 151 -9.22 5.49 6.77
C LEU A 151 -7.90 5.29 7.52
N GLN A 152 -6.77 5.23 6.81
CA GLN A 152 -5.42 5.18 7.39
C GLN A 152 -5.17 6.23 8.48
N THR A 153 -5.59 7.47 8.24
CA THR A 153 -5.44 8.55 9.23
C THR A 153 -6.35 8.35 10.42
N ALA A 154 -7.58 7.86 10.19
CA ALA A 154 -8.50 7.55 11.26
C ALA A 154 -7.98 6.41 12.14
N ASP A 155 -7.39 5.37 11.55
CA ASP A 155 -6.74 4.27 12.27
C ASP A 155 -5.56 4.74 13.09
N TRP A 156 -4.65 5.49 12.48
CA TRP A 156 -3.51 6.07 13.16
C TRP A 156 -3.93 6.84 14.43
N LEU A 157 -4.87 7.79 14.28
CA LEU A 157 -5.38 8.57 15.42
C LEU A 157 -6.05 7.71 16.50
N ARG A 158 -6.71 6.61 16.11
CA ARG A 158 -7.35 5.66 17.06
C ARG A 158 -6.33 4.78 17.79
N HIS A 159 -5.22 4.47 17.15
CA HIS A 159 -4.12 3.68 17.73
C HIS A 159 -3.29 4.47 18.75
N ILE A 160 -3.31 5.80 18.71
CA ILE A 160 -2.65 6.65 19.71
C ILE A 160 -3.34 6.53 21.08
N LYS A 161 -2.73 5.71 21.96
CA LYS A 161 -3.07 5.63 23.39
C LYS A 161 -2.22 6.60 24.22
N LYS A 162 -0.93 6.65 23.92
CA LYS A 162 0.06 7.60 24.44
C LYS A 162 0.78 8.23 23.25
N ILE A 163 0.96 9.54 23.26
CA ILE A 163 1.65 10.26 22.18
C ILE A 163 3.15 10.00 22.31
N THR A 164 3.75 9.50 21.25
CA THR A 164 5.18 9.23 21.13
C THR A 164 5.90 10.34 20.33
N PRO A 165 7.24 10.40 20.37
CA PRO A 165 8.00 11.26 19.47
C PRO A 165 7.69 11.00 17.99
N THR A 166 7.51 9.73 17.60
CA THR A 166 7.10 9.32 16.25
C THR A 166 5.73 9.91 15.89
N ASP A 167 4.74 9.84 16.77
CA ASP A 167 3.42 10.41 16.50
C ASP A 167 3.47 11.92 16.28
N ARG A 168 4.30 12.64 17.06
CA ARG A 168 4.48 14.08 16.89
C ARG A 168 5.18 14.42 15.57
N PHE A 169 6.18 13.65 15.20
CA PHE A 169 6.87 13.78 13.91
C PHE A 169 5.88 13.56 12.76
N MET A 170 5.15 12.44 12.78
CA MET A 170 4.14 12.10 11.77
C MET A 170 3.05 13.16 11.69
N ALA A 171 2.59 13.70 12.83
CA ALA A 171 1.63 14.79 12.84
C ALA A 171 2.12 16.02 12.07
N ARG A 172 3.39 16.42 12.24
CA ARG A 172 3.96 17.56 11.49
C ARG A 172 4.08 17.25 10.01
N ARG A 173 4.53 16.05 9.64
CA ARG A 173 4.64 15.61 8.23
C ARG A 173 3.28 15.57 7.54
N LEU A 174 2.26 15.04 8.21
CA LEU A 174 0.90 14.96 7.69
C LEU A 174 0.27 16.35 7.52
N LEU A 175 0.51 17.29 8.44
CA LEU A 175 0.00 18.67 8.33
C LEU A 175 0.61 19.47 7.16
N GLN A 176 1.67 18.98 6.52
CA GLN A 176 2.21 19.57 5.29
C GLN A 176 1.45 19.11 4.04
N GLN A 177 0.63 18.06 4.14
CA GLN A 177 -0.12 17.50 3.02
C GLN A 177 -1.51 18.14 2.92
N SER A 178 -1.93 18.55 1.72
CA SER A 178 -3.22 19.22 1.49
C SER A 178 -4.42 18.35 1.89
N GLN A 179 -4.31 17.03 1.70
CA GLN A 179 -5.34 16.04 2.09
C GLN A 179 -5.68 16.09 3.58
N ILE A 180 -4.74 16.56 4.41
CA ILE A 180 -4.88 16.70 5.85
C ILE A 180 -5.15 18.15 6.23
N LYS A 181 -4.31 19.07 5.74
CA LYS A 181 -4.38 20.50 6.06
C LYS A 181 -5.75 21.10 5.73
N ASP A 182 -6.32 20.70 4.59
CA ASP A 182 -7.59 21.25 4.09
C ASP A 182 -8.81 20.50 4.65
N ASN A 183 -8.59 19.43 5.43
CA ASN A 183 -9.64 18.70 6.13
C ASN A 183 -9.71 19.17 7.59
N GLU A 184 -10.68 20.04 7.91
CA GLU A 184 -10.80 20.66 9.24
C GLU A 184 -10.80 19.64 10.39
N LEU A 185 -11.50 18.51 10.22
CA LEU A 185 -11.60 17.45 11.22
C LEU A 185 -10.22 16.86 11.53
N TYR A 186 -9.48 16.42 10.51
CA TYR A 186 -8.15 15.84 10.69
C TYR A 186 -7.12 16.89 11.07
N ALA A 187 -7.08 18.05 10.42
CA ALA A 187 -6.17 19.15 10.74
C ALA A 187 -6.23 19.52 12.24
N LYS A 188 -7.45 19.66 12.79
CA LYS A 188 -7.65 19.96 14.21
C LYS A 188 -7.13 18.85 15.12
N MET A 189 -7.45 17.58 14.85
CA MET A 189 -7.02 16.46 15.67
C MET A 189 -5.50 16.26 15.60
N ILE A 190 -4.92 16.33 14.41
CA ILE A 190 -3.49 16.12 14.16
C ILE A 190 -2.66 17.27 14.74
N THR A 191 -3.18 18.50 14.69
CA THR A 191 -2.55 19.65 15.38
C THR A 191 -2.47 19.44 16.89
N LYS A 192 -3.44 18.76 17.52
CA LYS A 192 -3.31 18.40 18.95
C LYS A 192 -2.14 17.43 19.14
N ILE A 193 -2.05 16.40 18.30
CA ILE A 193 -0.96 15.41 18.38
C ILE A 193 0.41 16.06 18.20
N SER A 194 0.60 16.97 17.23
CA SER A 194 1.89 17.65 16.99
C SER A 194 2.36 18.46 18.22
N HIS A 195 1.42 19.05 18.96
CA HIS A 195 1.64 19.78 20.21
C HIS A 195 1.65 18.91 21.47
N ASN A 196 1.71 17.58 21.32
CA ASN A 196 1.67 16.63 22.44
C ASN A 196 0.40 16.74 23.31
N LYS A 197 -0.72 17.15 22.72
CA LYS A 197 -2.02 17.25 23.38
C LYS A 197 -2.89 16.04 23.01
N PRO A 198 -3.45 15.30 23.99
CA PRO A 198 -4.28 14.14 23.69
C PRO A 198 -5.61 14.54 23.03
N LEU A 199 -6.19 13.60 22.28
CA LEU A 199 -7.56 13.74 21.77
C LEU A 199 -8.57 13.71 22.92
N SER A 200 -9.50 14.65 22.91
CA SER A 200 -10.60 14.72 23.88
C SER A 200 -11.58 13.55 23.70
N LYS A 201 -12.47 13.35 24.69
CA LYS A 201 -13.55 12.34 24.58
C LYS A 201 -14.43 12.59 23.36
N THR A 202 -14.72 13.85 23.05
CA THR A 202 -15.51 14.24 21.87
C THR A 202 -14.77 13.92 20.57
N ASP A 203 -13.48 14.27 20.49
CA ASP A 203 -12.67 13.94 19.30
C ASP A 203 -12.69 12.43 19.04
N ARG A 204 -12.50 11.62 20.08
CA ARG A 204 -12.53 10.16 19.98
C ARG A 204 -13.88 9.61 19.53
N LYS A 205 -15.00 10.21 19.97
CA LYS A 205 -16.34 9.82 19.52
C LYS A 205 -16.56 10.14 18.04
N VAL A 206 -16.23 11.36 17.62
CA VAL A 206 -16.35 11.78 16.20
C VAL A 206 -15.47 10.91 15.31
N LEU A 207 -14.22 10.67 15.74
CA LEU A 207 -13.28 9.80 15.05
C LEU A 207 -13.80 8.36 14.94
N ALA A 208 -14.46 7.84 15.99
CA ALA A 208 -15.03 6.50 15.97
C ALA A 208 -16.15 6.34 14.94
N VAL A 209 -17.03 7.34 14.82
CA VAL A 209 -18.09 7.38 13.80
C VAL A 209 -17.49 7.49 12.41
N ARG A 210 -16.54 8.43 12.21
CA ARG A 210 -15.89 8.64 10.91
C ARG A 210 -15.17 7.38 10.43
N HIS A 211 -14.39 6.74 11.30
CA HIS A 211 -13.75 5.47 11.01
C HIS A 211 -14.76 4.39 10.62
N ARG A 212 -15.88 4.24 11.36
CA ARG A 212 -16.88 3.21 11.04
C ARG A 212 -17.44 3.40 9.63
N MET A 213 -17.78 4.64 9.26
CA MET A 213 -18.27 4.94 7.91
C MET A 213 -17.23 4.58 6.84
N LEU A 214 -15.97 4.99 7.03
CA LEU A 214 -14.87 4.72 6.11
C LEU A 214 -14.58 3.21 5.98
N LEU A 215 -14.60 2.48 7.09
CA LEU A 215 -14.41 1.02 7.08
C LEU A 215 -15.56 0.31 6.37
N ARG A 216 -16.80 0.79 6.47
CA ARG A 216 -17.94 0.22 5.75
C ARG A 216 -17.86 0.51 4.26
N GLU A 217 -17.45 1.71 3.88
CA GLU A 217 -17.13 2.06 2.49
C GLU A 217 -16.07 1.09 1.94
N ASP A 218 -14.97 0.91 2.67
CA ASP A 218 -13.89 0.02 2.31
C ASP A 218 -14.33 -1.44 2.14
N GLN A 219 -15.15 -1.97 3.06
CA GLN A 219 -15.69 -3.33 2.97
C GLN A 219 -16.60 -3.55 1.75
N LEU A 220 -17.26 -2.51 1.26
CA LEU A 220 -18.12 -2.58 0.08
C LEU A 220 -17.33 -2.45 -1.24
N PHE A 221 -16.27 -1.65 -1.26
CA PHE A 221 -15.66 -1.21 -2.52
C PHE A 221 -14.20 -1.64 -2.73
N SER A 222 -13.46 -2.04 -1.69
CA SER A 222 -12.03 -2.38 -1.81
C SER A 222 -11.77 -3.66 -2.60
N SER A 223 -12.66 -4.64 -2.49
CA SER A 223 -12.58 -5.92 -3.23
C SER A 223 -12.96 -5.79 -4.71
N PHE A 224 -13.63 -4.71 -5.12
CA PHE A 224 -14.08 -4.50 -6.51
C PHE A 224 -12.93 -4.20 -7.50
N SER A 225 -11.68 -4.32 -7.06
CA SER A 225 -10.53 -4.11 -7.91
C SER A 225 -10.31 -5.27 -8.89
N LYS A 226 -10.86 -5.14 -10.11
CA LYS A 226 -10.58 -6.05 -11.23
C LYS A 226 -9.10 -5.98 -11.64
N SER A 227 -8.27 -6.85 -11.08
CA SER A 227 -6.91 -7.10 -11.59
C SER A 227 -6.90 -8.36 -12.43
N SER A 228 -6.20 -8.32 -13.56
CA SER A 228 -5.95 -9.50 -14.39
C SER A 228 -4.50 -9.98 -14.27
N ASN A 229 -3.74 -9.49 -13.29
CA ASN A 229 -2.33 -9.85 -13.11
C ASN A 229 -2.15 -11.34 -12.85
N TRP A 230 -3.07 -11.97 -12.11
CA TRP A 230 -3.01 -13.41 -11.86
C TRP A 230 -3.03 -14.21 -13.17
N SER A 231 -4.10 -14.08 -13.96
CA SER A 231 -4.25 -14.82 -15.21
C SER A 231 -3.29 -14.39 -16.33
N LYS A 232 -2.98 -13.09 -16.43
CA LYS A 232 -2.15 -12.56 -17.54
C LYS A 232 -0.65 -12.55 -17.25
N ARG A 233 -0.22 -12.60 -15.99
CA ARG A 233 1.21 -12.48 -15.61
C ARG A 233 1.68 -13.61 -14.72
N VAL A 234 0.93 -13.99 -13.69
CA VAL A 234 1.33 -15.05 -12.75
C VAL A 234 1.26 -16.41 -13.44
N GLU A 235 0.10 -16.84 -13.92
CA GLU A 235 -0.08 -18.17 -14.53
C GLU A 235 0.88 -18.45 -15.70
N PRO A 236 1.12 -17.51 -16.64
CA PRO A 236 2.09 -17.72 -17.71
C PRO A 236 3.54 -17.78 -17.23
N ALA A 237 3.87 -17.13 -16.09
CA ALA A 237 5.20 -17.17 -15.52
C ALA A 237 5.48 -18.50 -14.80
N LEU A 238 4.48 -19.06 -14.11
CA LEU A 238 4.57 -20.37 -13.45
C LEU A 238 4.91 -21.50 -14.43
N LYS A 239 4.34 -21.44 -15.64
CA LYS A 239 4.58 -22.42 -16.71
C LYS A 239 6.01 -22.40 -17.26
N LYS A 240 6.76 -21.32 -17.03
CA LYS A 240 8.13 -21.19 -17.52
C LYS A 240 9.15 -21.74 -16.53
N LEU A 241 8.82 -21.83 -15.24
CA LEU A 241 9.75 -22.25 -14.21
C LEU A 241 9.96 -23.77 -14.22
N PRO A 242 11.18 -24.23 -13.88
CA PRO A 242 11.46 -25.65 -13.71
C PRO A 242 10.62 -26.24 -12.58
N GLU A 243 10.46 -27.57 -12.58
CA GLU A 243 9.64 -28.26 -11.58
C GLU A 243 10.28 -28.22 -10.19
N GLN A 244 11.60 -28.29 -10.10
CA GLN A 244 12.35 -28.25 -8.84
C GLN A 244 12.83 -26.83 -8.50
N ASP A 245 12.87 -26.48 -7.21
CA ASP A 245 13.43 -25.21 -6.70
C ASP A 245 14.96 -25.35 -6.60
N ASP A 246 15.64 -25.37 -7.75
CA ASP A 246 17.10 -25.44 -7.85
C ASP A 246 17.68 -24.07 -8.22
N ASN A 247 18.52 -23.51 -7.34
CA ASN A 247 19.11 -22.19 -7.54
C ASN A 247 19.98 -22.10 -8.79
N ASN A 248 20.68 -23.18 -9.17
CA ASN A 248 21.55 -23.16 -10.35
C ASN A 248 20.72 -23.11 -11.63
N GLU A 249 19.65 -23.90 -11.73
CA GLU A 249 18.72 -23.89 -12.85
C GLU A 249 17.97 -22.57 -12.96
N LEU A 250 17.44 -22.06 -11.85
CA LEU A 250 16.82 -20.74 -11.79
C LEU A 250 17.77 -19.63 -12.24
N THR A 251 19.03 -19.67 -11.80
CA THR A 251 20.07 -18.71 -12.21
C THR A 251 20.39 -18.81 -13.70
N ARG A 252 20.54 -20.02 -14.25
CA ARG A 252 20.74 -20.23 -15.70
C ARG A 252 19.57 -19.68 -16.50
N GLN A 253 18.34 -19.94 -16.06
CA GLN A 253 17.14 -19.44 -16.72
C GLN A 253 17.03 -17.92 -16.64
N ALA A 254 17.24 -17.33 -15.46
CA ALA A 254 17.25 -15.89 -15.25
C ALA A 254 18.30 -15.20 -16.15
N THR A 255 19.50 -15.77 -16.25
CA THR A 255 20.57 -15.29 -17.12
C THR A 255 20.17 -15.33 -18.60
N SER A 256 19.59 -16.44 -19.05
CA SER A 256 19.12 -16.60 -20.44
C SER A 256 18.02 -15.58 -20.79
N VAL A 257 17.03 -15.44 -19.91
CA VAL A 257 15.94 -14.46 -20.08
C VAL A 257 16.48 -13.04 -20.07
N GLY A 258 17.40 -12.71 -19.15
CA GLY A 258 18.08 -11.42 -19.07
C GLY A 258 18.77 -11.08 -20.38
N LYS A 259 19.68 -11.93 -20.86
CA LYS A 259 20.40 -11.75 -22.14
C LYS A 259 19.45 -11.52 -23.32
N LYS A 260 18.37 -12.31 -23.41
CA LYS A 260 17.37 -12.17 -24.48
C LYS A 260 16.59 -10.86 -24.40
N GLN A 261 16.25 -10.42 -23.18
CA GLN A 261 15.43 -9.23 -22.97
C GLN A 261 16.24 -7.92 -22.91
N THR A 262 17.57 -7.96 -22.96
CA THR A 262 18.44 -6.78 -22.89
C THR A 262 19.40 -6.69 -24.08
N SER A 263 19.00 -7.22 -25.24
CA SER A 263 19.83 -7.34 -26.45
C SER A 263 19.95 -6.08 -27.32
N ASN A 264 19.08 -5.08 -27.14
CA ASN A 264 19.04 -3.91 -28.03
C ASN A 264 19.85 -2.70 -27.53
N ASN A 265 20.59 -2.84 -26.44
CA ASN A 265 21.40 -1.79 -25.85
C ASN A 265 22.56 -2.35 -25.02
N ARG A 266 23.61 -1.55 -24.87
CA ARG A 266 24.83 -1.93 -24.12
C ARG A 266 24.71 -1.82 -22.60
N PHE A 267 23.62 -1.25 -22.09
CA PHE A 267 23.45 -0.93 -20.66
C PHE A 267 22.73 -2.04 -19.90
N GLN A 268 22.44 -3.17 -20.55
CA GLN A 268 21.67 -4.28 -19.99
C GLN A 268 20.27 -3.85 -19.48
N ILE A 269 19.72 -2.79 -20.08
CA ILE A 269 18.37 -2.31 -19.78
C ILE A 269 17.38 -3.16 -20.59
N LYS A 270 16.23 -3.51 -20.01
CA LYS A 270 15.18 -4.24 -20.73
C LYS A 270 14.83 -3.52 -22.03
N ASN A 271 14.81 -4.26 -23.14
CA ASN A 271 14.65 -3.76 -24.50
C ASN A 271 13.49 -2.77 -24.66
N SER A 272 12.32 -3.11 -24.10
CA SER A 272 11.15 -2.22 -24.13
C SER A 272 11.40 -0.93 -23.35
N PHE A 273 11.93 -1.02 -22.13
CA PHE A 273 12.22 0.16 -21.31
C PHE A 273 13.26 1.06 -21.99
N TYR A 274 14.33 0.48 -22.55
CA TYR A 274 15.34 1.23 -23.27
C TYR A 274 14.74 1.99 -24.46
N SER A 275 13.99 1.29 -25.33
CA SER A 275 13.38 1.88 -26.52
C SER A 275 12.44 3.05 -26.18
N TYR A 276 11.61 2.91 -25.15
CA TYR A 276 10.57 3.90 -24.82
C TYR A 276 11.03 5.02 -23.88
N ARG A 277 11.98 4.75 -22.97
CA ARG A 277 12.35 5.70 -21.89
C ARG A 277 13.77 6.25 -22.00
N VAL A 278 14.68 5.54 -22.64
CA VAL A 278 16.11 5.89 -22.64
C VAL A 278 16.60 6.34 -24.02
N LYS A 279 16.34 5.56 -25.07
CA LYS A 279 16.88 5.75 -26.43
C LYS A 279 16.65 7.17 -26.95
N LEU A 280 15.43 7.70 -26.81
CA LEU A 280 15.04 9.02 -27.30
C LEU A 280 15.73 10.18 -26.56
N ARG A 281 16.24 9.95 -25.35
CA ARG A 281 16.85 10.97 -24.50
C ARG A 281 18.31 10.65 -24.16
N LEU A 282 18.93 9.70 -24.86
CA LEU A 282 20.24 9.16 -24.47
C LEU A 282 21.32 10.26 -24.34
N LYS A 283 21.33 11.23 -25.26
CA LYS A 283 22.25 12.38 -25.20
C LYS A 283 21.99 13.27 -23.99
N GLN A 284 20.72 13.51 -23.65
CA GLN A 284 20.32 14.32 -22.50
C GLN A 284 20.59 13.63 -21.16
N LEU A 285 20.54 12.29 -21.14
CA LEU A 285 20.82 11.48 -19.95
C LEU A 285 22.33 11.36 -19.66
N ALA A 286 23.19 11.61 -20.64
CA ALA A 286 24.63 11.54 -20.45
C ALA A 286 25.09 12.59 -19.41
N GLY A 287 25.56 12.13 -18.25
CA GLY A 287 26.02 13.00 -17.17
C GLY A 287 24.90 13.69 -16.38
N SER A 288 23.62 13.38 -16.63
CA SER A 288 22.50 14.09 -15.99
C SER A 288 22.35 13.83 -14.49
N GLN A 289 23.01 12.79 -13.97
CA GLN A 289 22.95 12.39 -12.56
C GLN A 289 24.24 12.67 -11.78
N ARG A 290 25.18 13.46 -12.34
CA ARG A 290 26.49 13.72 -11.70
C ARG A 290 26.38 14.38 -10.33
N ASP A 291 25.37 15.24 -10.17
CA ASP A 291 25.13 16.00 -8.93
C ASP A 291 24.00 15.40 -8.08
N PHE A 292 23.57 14.16 -8.39
CA PHE A 292 22.59 13.48 -7.56
C PHE A 292 23.22 13.10 -6.22
N ASP A 293 22.56 13.52 -5.14
CA ASP A 293 22.96 13.18 -3.78
C ASP A 293 21.76 12.66 -3.02
N TYR A 294 21.89 11.42 -2.52
CA TYR A 294 20.85 10.75 -1.75
C TYR A 294 21.12 10.73 -0.24
N ARG A 295 22.17 11.41 0.22
CA ARG A 295 22.60 11.39 1.63
C ARG A 295 21.88 12.41 2.51
N GLN A 296 21.11 13.32 1.90
CA GLN A 296 20.36 14.36 2.60
C GLN A 296 18.91 14.34 2.12
N SER A 297 17.99 13.91 2.97
CA SER A 297 16.56 13.80 2.64
C SER A 297 15.68 13.75 3.88
N ASP A 298 14.47 14.30 3.79
CA ASP A 298 13.43 14.11 4.81
C ASP A 298 12.94 12.65 4.85
N GLU A 299 13.16 11.88 3.78
CA GLU A 299 12.80 10.46 3.69
C GLU A 299 13.50 9.60 4.75
N TYR A 300 14.67 10.01 5.25
CA TYR A 300 15.33 9.33 6.38
C TYR A 300 14.47 9.37 7.65
N ALA A 301 13.84 10.52 7.92
CA ALA A 301 12.97 10.67 9.08
C ALA A 301 11.62 9.96 8.88
N ASP A 302 11.07 10.00 7.65
CA ASP A 302 9.87 9.23 7.30
C ASP A 302 10.12 7.72 7.42
N PHE A 303 11.28 7.24 6.97
CA PHE A 303 11.67 5.84 7.10
C PHE A 303 11.91 5.44 8.56
N GLN A 304 12.44 6.33 9.40
CA GLN A 304 12.55 6.08 10.84
C GLN A 304 11.17 5.84 11.49
N ALA A 305 10.10 6.49 11.01
CA ALA A 305 8.75 6.22 11.49
C ALA A 305 8.26 4.81 11.11
N VAL A 306 8.57 4.37 9.87
CA VAL A 306 8.33 2.99 9.43
C VAL A 306 9.07 1.99 10.34
N LEU A 307 10.36 2.20 10.59
CA LEU A 307 11.15 1.34 11.47
C LEU A 307 10.56 1.27 12.88
N ALA A 308 10.13 2.42 13.43
CA ALA A 308 9.47 2.46 14.74
C ALA A 308 8.17 1.63 14.77
N GLU A 309 7.35 1.68 13.71
CA GLU A 309 6.13 0.87 13.62
C GLU A 309 6.46 -0.62 13.47
N ILE A 310 7.47 -0.97 12.67
CA ILE A 310 7.94 -2.35 12.51
C ILE A 310 8.40 -2.92 13.86
N CYS A 311 9.23 -2.20 14.62
CA CYS A 311 9.70 -2.63 15.95
C CYS A 311 8.56 -2.84 16.95
N LYS A 312 7.48 -2.05 16.83
CA LYS A 312 6.30 -2.16 17.68
C LYS A 312 5.40 -3.33 17.31
N THR A 313 5.36 -3.72 16.03
CA THR A 313 4.33 -4.63 15.50
C THR A 313 4.87 -5.99 15.07
N THR A 314 6.14 -6.15 14.72
CA THR A 314 6.64 -7.39 14.11
C THR A 314 7.63 -8.16 15.00
N TYR A 315 7.75 -9.48 14.81
CA TYR A 315 8.78 -10.30 15.45
C TYR A 315 10.12 -10.28 14.70
N GLY A 316 10.12 -9.88 13.43
CA GLY A 316 11.29 -9.80 12.58
C GLY A 316 10.94 -9.18 11.24
N CYS A 317 11.81 -8.29 10.76
CA CYS A 317 11.68 -7.64 9.46
C CYS A 317 12.97 -7.78 8.68
N SER A 318 12.85 -8.18 7.41
CA SER A 318 13.96 -8.19 6.47
C SER A 318 13.90 -6.92 5.63
N VAL A 319 14.94 -6.09 5.75
CA VAL A 319 15.11 -4.87 4.97
C VAL A 319 16.04 -5.17 3.80
N TYR A 320 15.57 -4.90 2.58
CA TYR A 320 16.33 -5.13 1.36
C TYR A 320 16.68 -3.82 0.67
N TYR A 321 17.94 -3.71 0.25
CA TYR A 321 18.42 -2.63 -0.60
C TYR A 321 18.63 -3.19 -2.00
N PRO A 322 17.84 -2.77 -3.01
CA PRO A 322 18.11 -3.14 -4.39
C PRO A 322 19.41 -2.43 -4.81
N THR A 323 20.46 -3.21 -5.05
CA THR A 323 21.68 -2.73 -5.70
C THR A 323 21.41 -2.61 -7.20
N CYS A 324 21.68 -1.44 -7.79
CA CYS A 324 21.55 -1.23 -9.24
C CYS A 324 22.59 -2.00 -10.04
#